data_AF-A0A9E6JRE6-F1
#
_entry.id   AF-A0A9E6JRE6-F1
#
_cell.length_a   1.000
_cell.length_b   1.000
_cell.length_c   1.000
_cell.angle_alpha   90.00
_cell.angle_beta   90.00
_cell.angle_gamma   90.00
#
_symmetry.space_group_name_H-M   'P 1'
#
loop_
_entity.id
_entity.type
_entity.pdbx_description
1 polymer ?
#
loop_
_entity_poly.entity_id
_entity_poly.type
_entity_poly.pdbx_seq_one_letter_code
_entity_poly.pdbx_strand_id
1 'polypeptide(L)'
;ESFLHLMTERLKLHAERHRLALALLTLTAALLLINGRMLQANFRMHDRSGNYVPWDWAWNMLQSCDKDAILFTNGDNDTFPLWYLQEVERIRTDVRVVNLSLANTGWYLQQLKNTSPRGAKTVAFGMSDGELASITYEPLDSVEVSVPAAIASRELLKESRLQGTMLSSVPTETMQWLMKPTVMFEGQGYLRPQDRAVYEIVTGNFPQRPIYFALTVDTESMIGLEKNLRLDGLAYKVVPMKSSDPMSNVNPALLYHKLLGVYRYHNLDNPEISLEETSRRLCANYSPLFIRLALELAAEPDASLRVEGKSGLAGLKKRGAMAIEVLDTAAALLPPDRYPLNPELAGTVTALYARLGEKKRAYPYIEYLEKLAKTTDLHTDPRLFYMLAGAYRSIGREQDAQRVIESLSRELKEPRLLEEFEKMKE
;
A
#
# COMPACT_ATOMS: atom_id res chain seq x y z
N GLU A 1 54.77 -1.04 -19.83
CA GLU A 1 54.41 0.40 -19.85
C GLU A 1 52.91 0.54 -20.01
N SER A 2 52.27 1.45 -19.27
CA SER A 2 50.83 1.69 -19.39
C SER A 2 50.48 2.18 -20.80
N PHE A 3 49.34 1.73 -21.35
CA PHE A 3 48.81 2.20 -22.63
C PHE A 3 48.74 3.74 -22.71
N LEU A 4 48.44 4.41 -21.59
CA LEU A 4 48.47 5.86 -21.49
C LEU A 4 49.87 6.45 -21.68
N HIS A 5 50.91 5.77 -21.20
CA HIS A 5 52.29 6.24 -21.33
C HIS A 5 52.75 6.22 -22.79
N LEU A 6 52.47 5.11 -23.49
CA LEU A 6 52.77 4.96 -24.92
C LEU A 6 52.01 5.99 -25.79
N MET A 7 50.75 6.26 -25.45
CA MET A 7 49.96 7.30 -26.14
C MET A 7 50.53 8.71 -25.91
N THR A 8 50.96 9.00 -24.68
CA THR A 8 51.52 10.32 -24.32
C THR A 8 52.85 10.59 -25.03
N GLU A 9 53.71 9.58 -25.13
CA GLU A 9 54.96 9.61 -25.89
C GLU A 9 54.70 9.91 -27.39
N ARG A 10 53.76 9.19 -28.02
CA ARG A 10 53.44 9.40 -29.45
C ARG A 10 52.79 10.76 -29.73
N LEU A 11 51.98 11.28 -28.81
CA LEU A 11 51.38 12.61 -28.88
C LEU A 11 52.45 13.72 -28.88
N LYS A 12 53.54 13.56 -28.13
CA LYS A 12 54.64 14.54 -28.07
C LYS A 12 55.48 14.61 -29.36
N LEU A 13 55.45 13.58 -30.21
CA LEU A 13 56.27 13.51 -31.42
C LEU A 13 55.68 14.27 -32.64
N HIS A 14 54.45 14.77 -32.57
CA HIS A 14 53.75 15.41 -33.70
C HIS A 14 53.79 16.96 -33.62
N ALA A 15 53.67 17.66 -34.76
CA ALA A 15 53.60 19.13 -34.81
C ALA A 15 52.35 19.67 -34.09
N GLU A 16 52.38 20.91 -33.56
CA GLU A 16 51.33 21.46 -32.68
C GLU A 16 49.89 21.29 -33.21
N ARG A 17 49.66 21.53 -34.51
CA ARG A 17 48.33 21.36 -35.14
C ARG A 17 47.81 19.92 -35.07
N HIS A 18 48.68 18.93 -35.18
CA HIS A 18 48.33 17.50 -35.05
C HIS A 18 48.15 17.08 -33.60
N ARG A 19 48.88 17.70 -32.65
CA ARG A 19 48.70 17.46 -31.21
C ARG A 19 47.30 17.86 -30.75
N LEU A 20 46.82 19.03 -31.16
CA LEU A 20 45.48 19.51 -30.82
C LEU A 20 44.39 18.59 -31.39
N ALA A 21 44.50 18.22 -32.68
CA ALA A 21 43.54 17.31 -33.31
C ALA A 21 43.52 15.93 -32.65
N LEU A 22 44.67 15.35 -32.31
CA LEU A 22 44.76 14.04 -31.66
C LEU A 22 44.27 14.10 -30.20
N ALA A 23 44.51 15.20 -29.48
CA ALA A 23 43.97 15.42 -28.15
C ALA A 23 42.44 15.53 -28.16
N LEU A 24 41.86 16.30 -29.09
CA LEU A 24 40.42 16.41 -29.27
C LEU A 24 39.78 15.07 -29.65
N LEU A 25 40.40 14.32 -30.56
CA LEU A 25 39.92 12.99 -30.95
C LEU A 25 39.95 12.00 -29.78
N THR A 26 41.05 12.00 -29.01
CA THR A 26 41.19 11.13 -27.83
C THR A 26 40.15 11.48 -26.76
N LEU A 27 39.95 12.77 -26.47
CA LEU A 27 38.96 13.22 -25.50
C LEU A 27 37.53 12.88 -25.96
N THR A 28 37.22 13.10 -27.24
CA THR A 28 35.91 12.76 -27.82
C THR A 28 35.66 11.26 -27.78
N ALA A 29 36.65 10.44 -28.16
CA ALA A 29 36.56 8.99 -28.07
C ALA A 29 36.37 8.53 -26.63
N ALA A 30 37.11 9.10 -25.67
CA ALA A 30 36.94 8.79 -24.25
C ALA A 30 35.54 9.15 -23.74
N LEU A 31 35.02 10.34 -24.08
CA LEU A 31 33.66 10.76 -23.72
C LEU A 31 32.61 9.86 -24.35
N LEU A 32 32.74 9.49 -25.63
CA LEU A 32 31.80 8.59 -26.29
C LEU A 32 31.85 7.17 -25.73
N LEU A 33 33.05 6.66 -25.41
CA LEU A 33 33.21 5.33 -24.83
C LEU A 33 32.64 5.27 -23.39
N ILE A 34 32.97 6.27 -22.56
CA ILE A 34 32.47 6.33 -21.17
C ILE A 34 30.95 6.50 -21.18
N ASN A 35 30.43 7.53 -21.86
CA ASN A 35 28.99 7.79 -21.90
C ASN A 35 28.23 6.70 -22.64
N GLY A 36 28.77 6.16 -23.73
CA GLY A 36 28.18 5.05 -24.47
C GLY A 36 28.11 3.78 -23.64
N ARG A 37 29.14 3.48 -22.85
CA ARG A 37 29.11 2.33 -21.94
C ARG A 37 28.14 2.56 -20.77
N MET A 38 28.08 3.76 -20.21
CA MET A 38 27.11 4.14 -19.18
C MET A 38 25.68 4.04 -19.69
N LEU A 39 25.41 4.51 -20.91
CA LEU A 39 24.12 4.36 -21.57
C LEU A 39 23.79 2.88 -21.74
N GLN A 40 24.67 2.09 -22.36
CA GLN A 40 24.42 0.67 -22.61
C GLN A 40 24.17 -0.12 -21.31
N ALA A 41 24.95 0.12 -20.25
CA ALA A 41 24.84 -0.59 -18.99
C ALA A 41 23.56 -0.24 -18.22
N ASN A 42 23.12 1.02 -18.29
CA ASN A 42 22.03 1.52 -17.46
C ASN A 42 20.73 1.80 -18.23
N PHE A 43 20.71 1.67 -19.57
CA PHE A 43 19.54 2.00 -20.40
C PHE A 43 18.28 1.29 -19.91
N ARG A 44 18.34 -0.04 -19.72
CA ARG A 44 17.19 -0.81 -19.25
C ARG A 44 16.71 -0.40 -17.86
N MET A 45 17.62 0.01 -16.97
CA MET A 45 17.24 0.43 -15.60
C MET A 45 16.61 1.83 -15.58
N HIS A 46 16.99 2.70 -16.52
CA HIS A 46 16.47 4.06 -16.61
C HIS A 46 15.34 4.24 -17.63
N ASP A 47 15.13 3.29 -18.54
CA ASP A 47 14.00 3.31 -19.45
C ASP A 47 12.70 3.18 -18.65
N ARG A 48 11.84 4.18 -18.82
CA ARG A 48 10.51 4.26 -18.17
C ARG A 48 9.38 4.00 -19.16
N SER A 49 9.72 3.65 -20.41
CA SER A 49 8.75 3.27 -21.41
C SER A 49 7.89 2.11 -20.90
N GLY A 50 6.57 2.28 -20.94
CA GLY A 50 5.64 1.28 -20.44
C GLY A 50 5.54 1.16 -18.90
N ASN A 51 6.28 1.96 -18.12
CA ASN A 51 6.07 2.06 -16.68
C ASN A 51 4.91 3.03 -16.39
N TYR A 52 3.72 2.46 -16.19
CA TYR A 52 2.50 3.21 -15.83
C TYR A 52 2.24 3.25 -14.32
N VAL A 53 3.15 2.74 -13.48
CA VAL A 53 2.94 2.63 -12.02
C VAL A 53 2.53 3.96 -11.39
N PRO A 54 3.21 5.10 -11.63
CA PRO A 54 2.81 6.35 -11.00
C PRO A 54 1.40 6.80 -11.39
N TRP A 55 1.03 6.61 -12.66
CA TRP A 55 -0.27 7.03 -13.18
C TRP A 55 -1.39 6.11 -12.66
N ASP A 56 -1.21 4.79 -12.76
CA ASP A 56 -2.19 3.81 -12.33
C ASP A 56 -2.36 3.79 -10.80
N TRP A 57 -1.27 3.97 -10.04
CA TRP A 57 -1.32 4.15 -8.58
C TRP A 57 -2.15 5.37 -8.21
N ALA A 58 -1.89 6.52 -8.84
CA ALA A 58 -2.64 7.74 -8.61
C ALA A 58 -4.12 7.59 -8.96
N TRP A 59 -4.42 6.95 -10.09
CA TRP A 59 -5.79 6.63 -10.47
C TRP A 59 -6.46 5.78 -9.40
N ASN A 60 -5.86 4.64 -9.04
CA ASN A 60 -6.42 3.69 -8.07
C ASN A 60 -6.64 4.33 -6.69
N MET A 61 -5.70 5.17 -6.24
CA MET A 61 -5.79 5.92 -4.99
C MET A 61 -6.95 6.93 -5.02
N LEU A 62 -7.07 7.76 -6.06
CA LEU A 62 -8.17 8.71 -6.19
C LEU A 62 -9.53 7.99 -6.29
N GLN A 63 -9.60 6.88 -7.03
CA GLN A 63 -10.81 6.06 -7.13
C GLN A 63 -11.15 5.26 -5.87
N SER A 64 -10.23 5.18 -4.89
CA SER A 64 -10.55 4.66 -3.56
C SER A 64 -11.43 5.61 -2.76
N CYS A 65 -11.37 6.92 -3.05
CA CYS A 65 -12.03 7.93 -2.27
C CYS A 65 -13.47 8.17 -2.74
N ASP A 66 -14.36 8.48 -1.80
CA ASP A 66 -15.72 8.98 -2.11
C ASP A 66 -15.67 10.38 -2.75
N LYS A 67 -16.82 10.79 -3.32
CA LYS A 67 -16.99 12.13 -3.89
C LYS A 67 -16.71 13.21 -2.84
N ASP A 68 -16.00 14.26 -3.25
CA ASP A 68 -15.61 15.41 -2.43
C ASP A 68 -14.76 15.05 -1.19
N ALA A 69 -14.15 13.87 -1.12
CA ALA A 69 -13.37 13.45 0.05
C ALA A 69 -12.16 14.35 0.35
N ILE A 70 -11.67 14.29 1.58
CA ILE A 70 -10.32 14.74 1.97
C ILE A 70 -9.43 13.50 2.05
N LEU A 71 -8.29 13.50 1.38
CA LEU A 71 -7.33 12.40 1.38
C LEU A 71 -5.99 12.87 1.95
N PHE A 72 -5.59 12.34 3.10
CA PHE A 72 -4.26 12.52 3.67
C PHE A 72 -3.24 11.61 3.00
N THR A 73 -2.07 12.15 2.72
CA THR A 73 -0.92 11.49 2.08
C THR A 73 0.36 11.85 2.82
N ASN A 74 1.38 10.99 2.80
CA ASN A 74 2.57 11.19 3.63
C ASN A 74 3.66 12.03 2.94
N GLY A 75 3.96 11.69 1.67
CA GLY A 75 5.12 12.21 0.95
C GLY A 75 4.91 12.46 -0.55
N ASP A 76 6.00 12.81 -1.22
CA ASP A 76 6.05 13.17 -2.64
C ASP A 76 5.58 12.05 -3.58
N ASN A 77 6.04 10.81 -3.36
CA ASN A 77 5.71 9.65 -4.18
C ASN A 77 4.21 9.30 -4.17
N ASP A 78 3.51 9.61 -3.07
CA ASP A 78 2.06 9.45 -2.99
C ASP A 78 1.31 10.66 -3.51
N THR A 79 1.86 11.87 -3.36
CA THR A 79 1.10 13.12 -3.58
C THR A 79 1.22 13.62 -5.00
N PHE A 80 2.44 13.69 -5.53
CA PHE A 80 2.69 14.37 -6.80
C PHE A 80 2.01 13.68 -7.98
N PRO A 81 1.98 12.34 -8.08
CA PRO A 81 1.19 11.67 -9.10
C PRO A 81 -0.31 11.99 -9.01
N LEU A 82 -0.88 12.12 -7.80
CA LEU A 82 -2.29 12.51 -7.61
C LEU A 82 -2.54 13.93 -8.13
N TRP A 83 -1.68 14.87 -7.74
CA TRP A 83 -1.79 16.26 -8.22
C TRP A 83 -1.59 16.37 -9.72
N TYR A 84 -0.71 15.57 -10.33
CA TYR A 84 -0.59 15.49 -11.78
C TYR A 84 -1.94 15.10 -12.41
N LEU A 85 -2.59 14.04 -11.91
CA LEU A 85 -3.90 13.63 -12.43
C LEU A 85 -4.98 14.71 -12.24
N GLN A 86 -4.94 15.48 -11.15
CA GLN A 86 -5.92 16.53 -10.89
C GLN A 86 -5.66 17.80 -11.72
N GLU A 87 -4.41 18.25 -11.78
CA GLU A 87 -4.03 19.53 -12.37
C GLU A 87 -3.84 19.48 -13.89
N VAL A 88 -3.40 18.34 -14.42
CA VAL A 88 -3.17 18.13 -15.85
C VAL A 88 -4.32 17.33 -16.45
N GLU A 89 -4.57 16.12 -15.95
CA GLU A 89 -5.54 15.18 -16.54
C GLU A 89 -7.01 15.46 -16.18
N ARG A 90 -7.26 16.37 -15.22
CA ARG A 90 -8.61 16.73 -14.75
C ARG A 90 -9.39 15.57 -14.16
N ILE A 91 -8.70 14.60 -13.57
CA ILE A 91 -9.32 13.41 -12.97
C ILE A 91 -9.55 13.65 -11.47
N ARG A 92 -10.76 13.35 -10.99
CA ARG A 92 -11.13 13.42 -9.57
C ARG A 92 -10.70 14.74 -8.89
N THR A 93 -10.94 15.86 -9.57
CA THR A 93 -10.64 17.21 -9.05
C THR A 93 -11.54 17.60 -7.87
N ASP A 94 -12.49 16.75 -7.49
CA ASP A 94 -13.33 16.90 -6.31
C ASP A 94 -12.62 16.49 -5.00
N VAL A 95 -11.65 15.56 -5.06
CA VAL A 95 -10.93 15.08 -3.89
C VAL A 95 -9.88 16.11 -3.46
N ARG A 96 -9.87 16.48 -2.18
CA ARG A 96 -8.86 17.37 -1.61
C ARG A 96 -7.70 16.56 -1.05
N VAL A 97 -6.59 16.52 -1.80
CA VAL A 97 -5.36 15.85 -1.35
C VAL A 97 -4.60 16.76 -0.38
N VAL A 98 -4.34 16.23 0.81
CA VAL A 98 -3.60 16.89 1.90
C VAL A 98 -2.29 16.12 2.11
N ASN A 99 -1.17 16.77 1.83
CA ASN A 99 0.15 16.22 2.09
C ASN A 99 0.60 16.56 3.51
N LEU A 100 0.87 15.55 4.34
CA LEU A 100 1.22 15.72 5.75
C LEU A 100 2.58 16.39 5.94
N SER A 101 3.56 16.10 5.07
CA SER A 101 4.85 16.80 5.10
C SER A 101 4.68 18.33 4.93
N LEU A 102 3.80 18.76 4.02
CA LEU A 102 3.46 20.18 3.82
C LEU A 102 2.50 20.74 4.88
N ALA A 103 1.68 19.89 5.49
CA ALA A 103 0.80 20.26 6.60
C ALA A 103 1.57 20.76 7.83
N ASN A 104 2.89 20.60 7.85
CA ASN A 104 3.74 21.27 8.84
C ASN A 104 3.91 22.77 8.64
N THR A 105 3.41 23.33 7.54
CA THR A 105 3.60 24.73 7.17
C THR A 105 2.28 25.50 7.14
N GLY A 106 2.26 26.66 7.81
CA GLY A 106 1.04 27.46 7.95
C GLY A 106 0.46 27.96 6.62
N TRP A 107 1.32 28.33 5.66
CA TRP A 107 0.89 28.79 4.34
C TRP A 107 0.09 27.71 3.59
N TYR A 108 0.47 26.44 3.75
CA TYR A 108 -0.21 25.32 3.09
C TYR A 108 -1.57 25.08 3.72
N LEU A 109 -1.67 25.16 5.05
CA LEU A 109 -2.96 25.04 5.76
C LEU A 109 -3.92 26.18 5.40
N GLN A 110 -3.42 27.41 5.29
CA GLN A 110 -4.21 28.54 4.79
C GLN A 110 -4.68 28.31 3.35
N GLN A 111 -3.83 27.74 2.49
CA GLN A 111 -4.24 27.38 1.14
C GLN A 111 -5.36 26.34 1.16
N LEU A 112 -5.28 25.31 2.02
CA LEU A 112 -6.34 24.31 2.18
C LEU A 112 -7.66 24.93 2.63
N LYS A 113 -7.60 25.86 3.58
CA LYS A 113 -8.74 26.58 4.15
C LYS A 113 -9.41 27.54 3.16
N ASN A 114 -8.62 28.31 2.42
CA ASN A 114 -9.11 29.50 1.71
C ASN A 114 -9.21 29.31 0.19
N THR A 115 -8.74 28.20 -0.37
CA THR A 115 -8.74 27.98 -1.82
C THR A 115 -9.51 26.73 -2.24
N SER A 116 -10.08 26.80 -3.45
CA SER A 116 -10.90 25.75 -4.06
C SER A 116 -10.33 25.34 -5.43
N PRO A 117 -9.10 24.79 -5.51
CA PRO A 117 -8.45 24.52 -6.78
C PRO A 117 -9.30 23.52 -7.59
N ARG A 118 -9.54 23.86 -8.85
CA ARG A 118 -10.31 23.04 -9.80
C ARG A 118 -11.71 22.62 -9.30
N GLY A 119 -12.30 23.42 -8.40
CA GLY A 119 -13.62 23.16 -7.84
C GLY A 119 -13.64 22.22 -6.63
N ALA A 120 -12.48 21.76 -6.15
CA ALA A 120 -12.40 21.02 -4.89
C ALA A 120 -12.85 21.89 -3.73
N LYS A 121 -13.78 21.40 -2.89
CA LYS A 121 -14.26 22.15 -1.71
C LYS A 121 -13.10 22.54 -0.79
N THR A 122 -13.16 23.76 -0.24
CA THR A 122 -12.29 24.22 0.84
C THR A 122 -12.36 23.29 2.04
N VAL A 123 -11.31 23.28 2.87
CA VAL A 123 -11.25 22.47 4.08
C VAL A 123 -11.61 23.34 5.28
N ALA A 124 -12.54 22.88 6.11
CA ALA A 124 -12.90 23.61 7.32
C ALA A 124 -11.81 23.46 8.39
N PHE A 125 -11.45 24.56 9.03
CA PHE A 125 -10.56 24.63 10.19
C PHE A 125 -11.23 25.49 11.26
N GLY A 126 -11.11 25.11 12.52
CA GLY A 126 -11.54 25.94 13.65
C GLY A 126 -10.56 27.10 13.91
N MET A 127 -9.27 26.86 13.67
CA MET A 127 -8.22 27.88 13.77
C MET A 127 -8.39 29.03 12.77
N SER A 128 -8.09 30.25 13.22
CA SER A 128 -7.96 31.46 12.41
C SER A 128 -6.74 31.42 11.49
N ASP A 129 -6.70 32.30 10.48
CA ASP A 129 -5.58 32.35 9.53
C ASP A 129 -4.26 32.73 10.21
N GLY A 130 -4.32 33.58 11.23
CA GLY A 130 -3.16 33.95 12.05
C GLY A 130 -2.60 32.76 12.82
N GLU A 131 -3.47 31.99 13.49
CA GLU A 131 -3.08 30.77 14.21
C GLU A 131 -2.48 29.73 13.28
N LEU A 132 -3.08 29.53 12.09
CA LEU A 132 -2.52 28.64 11.08
C LEU A 132 -1.16 29.14 10.58
N ALA A 133 -0.97 30.45 10.37
CA ALA A 133 0.31 31.01 9.91
C ALA A 133 1.46 30.67 10.86
N SER A 134 1.17 30.69 12.17
CA SER A 134 2.13 30.46 13.26
C SER A 134 2.08 29.04 13.83
N ILE A 135 1.51 28.07 13.11
CA ILE A 135 1.39 26.69 13.61
C ILE A 135 2.77 26.13 13.96
N THR A 136 2.87 25.55 15.14
CA THR A 136 4.12 25.02 15.71
C THR A 136 3.83 23.81 16.58
N TYR A 137 4.86 23.26 17.22
CA TYR A 137 4.72 22.17 18.17
C TYR A 137 3.90 22.63 19.39
N GLU A 138 2.87 21.86 19.73
CA GLU A 138 1.99 22.16 20.86
C GLU A 138 2.18 21.09 21.94
N PRO A 139 2.41 21.45 23.21
CA PRO A 139 2.46 20.47 24.28
C PRO A 139 1.10 19.79 24.43
N LEU A 140 1.11 18.47 24.54
CA LEU A 140 -0.08 17.66 24.74
C LEU A 140 0.25 16.52 25.69
N ASP A 141 -0.66 16.22 26.61
CA ASP A 141 -0.70 14.93 27.28
C ASP A 141 -1.52 13.96 26.41
N SER A 142 -2.52 13.29 26.96
CA SER A 142 -3.49 12.53 26.16
C SER A 142 -4.87 13.14 26.34
N VAL A 143 -5.58 13.34 25.23
CA VAL A 143 -6.91 13.95 25.22
C VAL A 143 -7.87 13.02 24.50
N GLU A 144 -9.01 12.75 25.12
CA GLU A 144 -10.11 12.07 24.45
C GLU A 144 -10.84 13.08 23.54
N VAL A 145 -10.84 12.80 22.24
CA VAL A 145 -11.52 13.62 21.25
C VAL A 145 -12.86 12.97 20.92
N SER A 146 -13.88 13.80 20.73
CA SER A 146 -15.26 13.36 20.47
C SER A 146 -15.87 14.19 19.35
N VAL A 147 -16.46 13.53 18.35
CA VAL A 147 -17.18 14.20 17.24
C VAL A 147 -18.54 13.54 16.99
N PRO A 148 -19.60 14.29 16.64
CA PRO A 148 -20.89 13.73 16.27
C PRO A 148 -20.74 12.82 15.04
N ALA A 149 -21.38 11.65 15.06
CA ALA A 149 -21.25 10.63 14.02
C ALA A 149 -22.57 10.02 13.55
N ALA A 150 -23.71 10.46 14.09
CA ALA A 150 -25.03 9.89 13.81
C ALA A 150 -25.37 9.81 12.31
N ILE A 151 -24.94 10.78 11.49
CA ILE A 151 -25.14 10.76 10.03
C ILE A 151 -24.31 9.63 9.40
N ALA A 152 -23.00 9.58 9.69
CA ALA A 152 -22.11 8.55 9.16
C ALA A 152 -22.52 7.13 9.61
N SER A 153 -22.97 6.99 10.87
CA SER A 153 -23.49 5.72 11.41
C SER A 153 -24.71 5.23 10.63
N ARG A 154 -25.69 6.11 10.36
CA ARG A 154 -26.87 5.76 9.55
C ARG A 154 -26.51 5.38 8.12
N GLU A 155 -25.59 6.10 7.48
CA GLU A 155 -25.15 5.75 6.12
C GLU A 155 -24.42 4.40 6.07
N LEU A 156 -23.57 4.07 7.04
CA LEU A 156 -22.94 2.75 7.13
C LEU A 156 -23.95 1.62 7.30
N LEU A 157 -24.93 1.79 8.18
CA LEU A 157 -25.99 0.81 8.38
C LEU A 157 -26.84 0.64 7.11
N LYS A 158 -27.11 1.72 6.38
CA LYS A 158 -27.81 1.68 5.11
C LYS A 158 -26.99 0.97 4.03
N GLU A 159 -25.70 1.27 3.91
CA GLU A 159 -24.76 0.61 2.98
C GLU A 159 -24.73 -0.90 3.22
N SER A 160 -24.51 -1.32 4.47
CA SER A 160 -24.50 -2.72 4.90
C SER A 160 -25.80 -3.45 4.55
N ARG A 161 -26.96 -2.84 4.82
CA ARG A 161 -28.27 -3.41 4.48
C ARG A 161 -28.48 -3.57 2.98
N LEU A 162 -28.08 -2.57 2.18
CA LEU A 162 -28.24 -2.61 0.72
C LEU A 162 -27.39 -3.69 0.06
N GLN A 163 -26.22 -3.96 0.64
CA GLN A 163 -25.26 -4.93 0.12
C GLN A 163 -25.44 -6.33 0.73
N GLY A 164 -26.20 -6.45 1.81
CA GLY A 164 -26.36 -7.71 2.55
C GLY A 164 -25.08 -8.12 3.28
N THR A 165 -24.26 -7.16 3.70
CA THR A 165 -23.00 -7.40 4.41
C THR A 165 -23.17 -7.11 5.90
N MET A 166 -22.53 -7.90 6.75
CA MET A 166 -22.45 -7.61 8.19
C MET A 166 -21.31 -6.64 8.46
N LEU A 167 -21.54 -5.68 9.35
CA LEU A 167 -20.50 -4.78 9.85
C LEU A 167 -19.66 -5.47 10.91
N SER A 168 -18.36 -5.16 10.96
CA SER A 168 -17.43 -5.75 11.94
C SER A 168 -17.73 -5.37 13.38
N SER A 169 -18.36 -4.21 13.61
CA SER A 169 -18.92 -3.83 14.92
C SER A 169 -20.09 -2.85 14.75
N VAL A 170 -20.75 -2.49 15.85
CA VAL A 170 -21.90 -1.57 15.81
C VAL A 170 -21.39 -0.13 15.64
N PRO A 171 -21.82 0.61 14.62
CA PRO A 171 -21.45 2.02 14.47
C PRO A 171 -22.02 2.88 15.60
N THR A 172 -21.26 3.86 16.07
CA THR A 172 -21.64 4.75 17.17
C THR A 172 -22.23 6.07 16.68
N GLU A 173 -23.11 6.68 17.47
CA GLU A 173 -23.64 8.02 17.16
C GLU A 173 -22.66 9.15 17.48
N THR A 174 -21.63 8.85 18.25
CA THR A 174 -20.51 9.74 18.59
C THR A 174 -19.22 8.96 18.39
N MET A 175 -18.29 9.48 17.60
CA MET A 175 -16.98 8.87 17.40
C MET A 175 -16.00 9.43 18.42
N GLN A 176 -15.31 8.53 19.14
CA GLN A 176 -14.35 8.88 20.18
C GLN A 176 -13.04 8.13 19.98
N TRP A 177 -11.95 8.86 20.11
CA TRP A 177 -10.59 8.31 20.08
C TRP A 177 -9.67 9.04 21.06
N LEU A 178 -8.60 8.36 21.46
CA LEU A 178 -7.59 8.92 22.34
C LEU A 178 -6.46 9.48 21.48
N MET A 179 -6.32 10.79 21.47
CA MET A 179 -5.18 11.45 20.84
C MET A 179 -4.04 11.51 21.86
N LYS A 180 -2.89 10.93 21.48
CA LYS A 180 -1.68 10.88 22.29
C LYS A 180 -0.62 11.83 21.73
N PRO A 181 0.43 12.16 22.50
CA PRO A 181 1.56 12.88 21.97
C PRO A 181 2.23 12.05 20.86
N THR A 182 2.61 12.70 19.77
CA THR A 182 3.26 12.04 18.62
C THR A 182 4.79 12.12 18.70
N VAL A 183 5.32 13.05 19.49
CA VAL A 183 6.74 13.16 19.81
C VAL A 183 6.93 13.47 21.29
N MET A 184 7.99 12.90 21.86
CA MET A 184 8.40 13.15 23.24
C MET A 184 9.71 13.95 23.23
N PHE A 185 9.78 15.02 24.04
CA PHE A 185 10.99 15.81 24.24
C PHE A 185 11.15 16.13 25.72
N GLU A 186 12.28 15.73 26.32
CA GLU A 186 12.59 15.92 27.75
C GLU A 186 11.48 15.45 28.71
N GLY A 187 10.77 14.37 28.34
CA GLY A 187 9.68 13.81 29.14
C GLY A 187 8.32 14.49 28.94
N GLN A 188 8.25 15.59 28.17
CA GLN A 188 7.01 16.24 27.78
C GLN A 188 6.55 15.73 26.41
N GLY A 189 5.25 15.47 26.27
CA GLY A 189 4.61 15.13 25.01
C GLY A 189 4.24 16.36 24.18
N TYR A 190 4.39 16.27 22.86
CA TYR A 190 3.98 17.29 21.91
C TYR A 190 3.22 16.70 20.72
N LEU A 191 2.39 17.55 20.11
CA LEU A 191 1.89 17.39 18.76
C LEU A 191 2.78 18.15 17.77
N ARG A 192 3.04 17.54 16.62
CA ARG A 192 3.64 18.25 15.49
C ARG A 192 2.56 19.12 14.82
N PRO A 193 2.95 20.19 14.09
CA PRO A 193 2.02 20.97 13.27
C PRO A 193 1.11 20.13 12.37
N GLN A 194 1.64 19.09 11.70
CA GLN A 194 0.81 18.20 10.89
C GLN A 194 -0.25 17.43 11.68
N ASP A 195 0.05 17.03 12.92
CA ASP A 195 -0.89 16.27 13.76
C ASP A 195 -2.03 17.18 14.24
N ARG A 196 -1.68 18.43 14.60
CA ARG A 196 -2.66 19.47 14.88
C ARG A 196 -3.55 19.75 13.66
N ALA A 197 -2.97 19.78 12.46
CA ALA A 197 -3.73 19.94 11.22
C ALA A 197 -4.70 18.77 10.98
N VAL A 198 -4.27 17.52 11.19
CA VAL A 198 -5.18 16.36 11.09
C VAL A 198 -6.33 16.49 12.09
N TYR A 199 -6.06 16.88 13.33
CA TYR A 199 -7.09 17.12 14.34
C TYR A 199 -8.13 18.15 13.89
N GLU A 200 -7.70 19.32 13.42
CA GLU A 200 -8.62 20.37 12.95
C GLU A 200 -9.45 19.93 11.76
N ILE A 201 -8.83 19.24 10.80
CA ILE A 201 -9.52 18.80 9.60
C ILE A 201 -10.54 17.72 9.94
N VAL A 202 -10.19 16.77 10.81
CA VAL A 202 -11.12 15.71 11.23
C VAL A 202 -12.30 16.31 12.00
N THR A 203 -12.04 17.13 13.01
CA THR A 203 -13.09 17.73 13.85
C THR A 203 -13.95 18.76 13.12
N GLY A 204 -13.37 19.48 12.14
CA GLY A 204 -14.08 20.50 11.37
C GLY A 204 -14.88 19.97 10.18
N ASN A 205 -14.61 18.75 9.69
CA ASN A 205 -15.21 18.24 8.44
C ASN A 205 -15.99 16.92 8.60
N PHE A 206 -15.68 16.10 9.61
CA PHE A 206 -16.43 14.87 9.87
C PHE A 206 -17.75 15.19 10.62
N PRO A 207 -18.89 14.56 10.27
CA PRO A 207 -19.10 13.51 9.27
C PRO A 207 -19.59 14.02 7.90
N GLN A 208 -19.69 15.34 7.69
CA GLN A 208 -20.29 15.91 6.47
C GLN A 208 -19.46 15.65 5.21
N ARG A 209 -18.14 15.49 5.38
CA ARG A 209 -17.20 15.23 4.30
C ARG A 209 -16.44 13.93 4.59
N PRO A 210 -16.35 13.00 3.63
CA PRO A 210 -15.55 11.78 3.82
C PRO A 210 -14.08 12.11 4.02
N ILE A 211 -13.44 11.45 4.98
CA ILE A 211 -12.03 11.64 5.31
C ILE A 211 -11.31 10.31 5.12
N TYR A 212 -10.18 10.37 4.43
CA TYR A 212 -9.37 9.22 4.10
C TYR A 212 -7.90 9.45 4.46
N PHE A 213 -7.21 8.39 4.82
CA PHE A 213 -5.75 8.31 4.86
C PHE A 213 -5.29 7.35 3.76
N ALA A 214 -4.32 7.73 2.94
CA ALA A 214 -3.68 6.79 2.03
C ALA A 214 -3.11 5.61 2.83
N LEU A 215 -3.12 4.41 2.24
CA LEU A 215 -2.66 3.18 2.92
C LEU A 215 -1.18 3.24 3.36
N THR A 216 -0.41 4.13 2.73
CA THR A 216 1.00 4.42 2.99
C THR A 216 1.24 5.44 4.11
N VAL A 217 0.20 6.07 4.64
CA VAL A 217 0.32 6.96 5.81
C VAL A 217 0.63 6.11 7.04
N ASP A 218 1.62 6.53 7.82
CA ASP A 218 1.98 5.88 9.08
C ASP A 218 0.89 6.07 10.14
N THR A 219 0.75 5.08 11.02
CA THR A 219 -0.29 5.08 12.06
C THR A 219 -0.10 6.22 13.07
N GLU A 220 1.14 6.66 13.32
CA GLU A 220 1.40 7.77 14.25
C GLU A 220 0.79 9.09 13.75
N SER A 221 0.83 9.33 12.44
CA SER A 221 0.22 10.51 11.81
C SER A 221 -1.30 10.44 11.69
N MET A 222 -1.92 9.32 12.06
CA MET A 222 -3.38 9.17 12.14
C MET A 222 -3.96 9.60 13.50
N ILE A 223 -3.12 10.08 14.43
CA ILE A 223 -3.51 10.72 15.71
C ILE A 223 -4.48 9.89 16.59
N GLY A 224 -4.38 8.55 16.55
CA GLY A 224 -5.21 7.64 17.33
C GLY A 224 -6.49 7.16 16.63
N LEU A 225 -6.69 7.53 15.37
CA LEU A 225 -7.86 7.14 14.57
C LEU A 225 -7.76 5.73 13.97
N GLU A 226 -6.65 5.00 14.12
CA GLU A 226 -6.42 3.72 13.45
C GLU A 226 -7.52 2.68 13.71
N LYS A 227 -8.12 2.71 14.90
CA LYS A 227 -9.24 1.82 15.26
C LYS A 227 -10.55 2.21 14.59
N ASN A 228 -10.65 3.41 14.05
CA ASN A 228 -11.83 3.98 13.42
C ASN A 228 -11.69 4.03 11.89
N LEU A 229 -10.97 3.09 11.31
CA LEU A 229 -10.70 3.02 9.87
C LEU A 229 -11.39 1.83 9.22
N ARG A 230 -11.84 2.02 7.99
CA ARG A 230 -12.28 0.98 7.05
C ARG A 230 -11.41 1.03 5.80
N LEU A 231 -10.85 -0.09 5.39
CA LEU A 231 -10.06 -0.21 4.17
C LEU A 231 -10.95 -0.22 2.93
N ASP A 232 -10.95 0.90 2.20
CA ASP A 232 -11.78 1.16 1.03
C ASP A 232 -10.92 1.13 -0.24
N GLY A 233 -9.97 0.19 -0.34
CA GLY A 233 -9.03 0.10 -1.45
C GLY A 233 -7.63 0.52 -1.03
N LEU A 234 -7.01 1.46 -1.74
CA LEU A 234 -5.68 2.00 -1.40
C LEU A 234 -5.75 3.12 -0.34
N ALA A 235 -6.93 3.37 0.23
CA ALA A 235 -7.14 4.37 1.25
C ALA A 235 -8.04 3.84 2.37
N TYR A 236 -7.71 4.24 3.60
CA TYR A 236 -8.49 4.01 4.80
C TYR A 236 -9.50 5.13 5.00
N LYS A 237 -10.79 4.81 5.02
CA LYS A 237 -11.89 5.73 5.34
C LYS A 237 -12.07 5.84 6.85
N VAL A 238 -12.19 7.07 7.37
CA VAL A 238 -12.61 7.31 8.75
C VAL A 238 -14.09 6.96 8.91
N VAL A 239 -14.40 6.07 9.85
CA VAL A 239 -15.73 5.55 10.13
C VAL A 239 -16.01 5.50 11.64
N PRO A 240 -17.27 5.74 12.08
CA PRO A 240 -17.64 5.69 13.49
C PRO A 240 -17.86 4.25 13.97
N MET A 241 -16.89 3.37 13.71
CA MET A 241 -16.94 1.96 14.04
C MET A 241 -15.54 1.52 14.45
N LYS A 242 -15.42 0.75 15.54
CA LYS A 242 -14.11 0.28 16.01
C LYS A 242 -13.76 -1.08 15.40
N SER A 243 -12.52 -1.21 14.94
CA SER A 243 -11.90 -2.49 14.57
C SER A 243 -10.68 -2.77 15.46
N SER A 244 -10.30 -4.05 15.55
CA SER A 244 -9.06 -4.46 16.20
C SER A 244 -7.83 -4.00 15.40
N ASP A 245 -7.97 -3.94 14.08
CA ASP A 245 -6.92 -3.57 13.13
C ASP A 245 -7.53 -2.85 11.91
N PRO A 246 -6.94 -1.74 11.41
CA PRO A 246 -7.40 -1.06 10.19
C PRO A 246 -7.55 -1.97 8.98
N MET A 247 -6.61 -2.90 8.76
CA MET A 247 -6.64 -3.83 7.63
C MET A 247 -7.79 -4.84 7.75
N SER A 248 -8.38 -4.94 8.94
CA SER A 248 -9.44 -5.90 9.24
C SER A 248 -10.87 -5.45 8.99
N ASN A 249 -11.07 -4.18 8.73
CA ASN A 249 -12.39 -3.63 8.51
C ASN A 249 -12.55 -3.29 7.05
N VAL A 250 -13.22 -4.15 6.29
CA VAL A 250 -13.38 -3.96 4.84
C VAL A 250 -14.83 -4.11 4.45
N ASN A 251 -15.22 -3.46 3.37
CA ASN A 251 -16.45 -3.78 2.67
C ASN A 251 -16.12 -4.69 1.47
N PRO A 252 -16.46 -5.99 1.50
CA PRO A 252 -16.04 -6.93 0.46
C PRO A 252 -16.67 -6.61 -0.91
N ALA A 253 -17.89 -6.08 -0.95
CA ALA A 253 -18.54 -5.72 -2.21
C ALA A 253 -17.86 -4.51 -2.87
N LEU A 254 -17.59 -3.48 -2.07
CA LEU A 254 -16.89 -2.28 -2.52
C LEU A 254 -15.44 -2.58 -2.93
N LEU A 255 -14.72 -3.35 -2.11
CA LEU A 255 -13.32 -3.69 -2.37
C LEU A 255 -13.19 -4.56 -3.62
N TYR A 256 -14.10 -5.53 -3.82
CA TYR A 256 -14.16 -6.33 -5.05
C TYR A 256 -14.40 -5.45 -6.28
N HIS A 257 -15.39 -4.54 -6.22
CA HIS A 257 -15.68 -3.62 -7.31
C HIS A 257 -14.46 -2.75 -7.66
N LYS A 258 -13.75 -2.24 -6.66
CA LYS A 258 -12.55 -1.42 -6.86
C LYS A 258 -11.42 -2.22 -7.53
N LEU A 259 -11.01 -3.32 -6.90
CA LEU A 259 -9.85 -4.10 -7.35
C LEU A 259 -10.07 -4.73 -8.73
N LEU A 260 -11.25 -5.26 -9.02
CA LEU A 260 -11.50 -5.97 -10.28
C LEU A 260 -12.22 -5.13 -11.33
N GLY A 261 -12.92 -4.06 -10.93
CA GLY A 261 -13.78 -3.26 -11.79
C GLY A 261 -13.22 -1.88 -12.16
N VAL A 262 -12.50 -1.23 -11.26
CA VAL A 262 -12.12 0.19 -11.39
C VAL A 262 -10.61 0.38 -11.53
N TYR A 263 -9.83 -0.44 -10.83
CA TYR A 263 -8.39 -0.29 -10.77
C TYR A 263 -7.70 -0.66 -12.08
N ARG A 264 -6.55 -0.03 -12.30
CA ARG A 264 -5.68 -0.23 -13.46
C ARG A 264 -4.33 -0.77 -13.01
N TYR A 265 -3.76 -1.62 -13.85
CA TYR A 265 -2.56 -2.41 -13.57
C TYR A 265 -1.70 -2.57 -14.83
N HIS A 266 -1.64 -1.55 -15.67
CA HIS A 266 -0.96 -1.61 -16.96
C HIS A 266 0.50 -2.05 -16.81
N ASN A 267 0.86 -3.10 -17.53
CA ASN A 267 2.18 -3.70 -17.59
C ASN A 267 2.76 -4.20 -16.25
N LEU A 268 1.98 -4.32 -15.18
CA LEU A 268 2.48 -4.87 -13.92
C LEU A 268 2.87 -6.35 -14.03
N ASP A 269 2.26 -7.09 -14.94
CA ASP A 269 2.52 -8.48 -15.26
C ASP A 269 3.64 -8.65 -16.31
N ASN A 270 4.01 -7.60 -17.04
CA ASN A 270 4.98 -7.67 -18.13
C ASN A 270 6.44 -7.65 -17.62
N PRO A 271 7.19 -8.77 -17.67
CA PRO A 271 8.54 -8.87 -17.11
C PRO A 271 9.60 -8.03 -17.84
N GLU A 272 9.29 -7.55 -19.05
CA GLU A 272 10.22 -6.72 -19.81
C GLU A 272 10.30 -5.29 -19.28
N ILE A 273 9.25 -4.82 -18.57
CA ILE A 273 9.23 -3.49 -17.98
C ILE A 273 10.11 -3.46 -16.72
N SER A 274 11.08 -2.55 -16.75
CA SER A 274 11.97 -2.29 -15.63
C SER A 274 11.26 -1.44 -14.58
N LEU A 275 10.93 -2.07 -13.46
CA LEU A 275 10.41 -1.38 -12.28
C LEU A 275 11.53 -1.20 -11.26
N GLU A 276 11.82 0.04 -10.92
CA GLU A 276 12.72 0.37 -9.82
C GLU A 276 12.13 -0.03 -8.48
N GLU A 277 12.99 -0.13 -7.48
CA GLU A 277 12.63 -0.63 -6.15
C GLU A 277 11.42 0.10 -5.54
N THR A 278 11.36 1.43 -5.63
CA THR A 278 10.24 2.23 -5.10
C THR A 278 8.92 1.87 -5.76
N SER A 279 8.85 1.83 -7.10
CA SER A 279 7.65 1.40 -7.82
C SER A 279 7.25 -0.03 -7.46
N ARG A 280 8.20 -0.96 -7.34
CA ARG A 280 7.90 -2.35 -6.91
C ARG A 280 7.33 -2.40 -5.50
N ARG A 281 7.92 -1.65 -4.56
CA ARG A 281 7.43 -1.56 -3.18
C ARG A 281 6.04 -0.93 -3.10
N LEU A 282 5.76 0.09 -3.90
CA LEU A 282 4.41 0.66 -4.00
C LEU A 282 3.42 -0.40 -4.51
N CYS A 283 3.76 -1.13 -5.57
CA CYS A 283 2.91 -2.20 -6.10
C CYS A 283 2.65 -3.34 -5.10
N ALA A 284 3.60 -3.62 -4.20
CA ALA A 284 3.43 -4.65 -3.17
C ALA A 284 2.24 -4.39 -2.24
N ASN A 285 1.77 -3.14 -2.13
CA ASN A 285 0.58 -2.79 -1.35
C ASN A 285 -0.73 -3.36 -1.90
N TYR A 286 -0.78 -3.77 -3.18
CA TYR A 286 -1.98 -4.39 -3.75
C TYR A 286 -2.20 -5.81 -3.21
N SER A 287 -1.15 -6.59 -3.01
CA SER A 287 -1.27 -8.00 -2.61
C SER A 287 -2.04 -8.19 -1.29
N PRO A 288 -1.77 -7.42 -0.21
CA PRO A 288 -2.58 -7.48 1.00
C PRO A 288 -4.07 -7.19 0.77
N LEU A 289 -4.42 -6.31 -0.16
CA LEU A 289 -5.83 -5.99 -0.47
C LEU A 289 -6.55 -7.19 -1.09
N PHE A 290 -5.91 -7.84 -2.08
CA PHE A 290 -6.46 -9.03 -2.71
C PHE A 290 -6.60 -10.18 -1.71
N ILE A 291 -5.57 -10.42 -0.89
CA ILE A 291 -5.58 -11.49 0.11
C ILE A 291 -6.65 -11.22 1.17
N ARG A 292 -6.78 -9.96 1.62
CA ARG A 292 -7.81 -9.58 2.60
C ARG A 292 -9.20 -9.82 2.04
N LEU A 293 -9.46 -9.39 0.80
CA LEU A 293 -10.74 -9.61 0.15
C LEU A 293 -11.04 -11.10 -0.02
N ALA A 294 -10.07 -11.89 -0.45
CA ALA A 294 -10.23 -13.34 -0.60
C ALA A 294 -10.55 -14.02 0.73
N LEU A 295 -9.89 -13.61 1.82
CA LEU A 295 -10.16 -14.11 3.17
C LEU A 295 -11.59 -13.83 3.61
N GLU A 296 -12.08 -12.59 3.41
CA GLU A 296 -13.47 -12.23 3.71
C GLU A 296 -14.48 -13.02 2.88
N LEU A 297 -14.22 -13.22 1.60
CA LEU A 297 -15.11 -13.96 0.72
C LEU A 297 -15.12 -15.46 1.07
N ALA A 298 -13.97 -16.04 1.41
CA ALA A 298 -13.81 -17.44 1.76
C ALA A 298 -14.37 -17.81 3.15
N ALA A 299 -14.73 -16.82 4.00
CA ALA A 299 -15.36 -17.06 5.28
C ALA A 299 -16.73 -17.76 5.14
N GLU A 300 -17.53 -17.35 4.14
CA GLU A 300 -18.85 -17.91 3.82
C GLU A 300 -18.95 -18.24 2.33
N PRO A 301 -18.24 -19.26 1.83
CA PRO A 301 -18.06 -19.48 0.40
C PRO A 301 -19.37 -19.75 -0.35
N ASP A 302 -20.35 -20.35 0.33
CA ASP A 302 -21.66 -20.68 -0.23
C ASP A 302 -22.64 -19.51 -0.27
N ALA A 303 -22.39 -18.44 0.50
CA ALA A 303 -23.24 -17.26 0.49
C ALA A 303 -23.07 -16.47 -0.82
N SER A 304 -24.09 -15.69 -1.18
CA SER A 304 -24.05 -14.82 -2.35
C SER A 304 -23.87 -13.37 -1.92
N LEU A 305 -23.04 -12.64 -2.64
CA LEU A 305 -22.82 -11.23 -2.43
C LEU A 305 -23.26 -10.46 -3.68
N ARG A 306 -23.94 -9.33 -3.46
CA ARG A 306 -24.30 -8.42 -4.54
C ARG A 306 -23.12 -7.52 -4.85
N VAL A 307 -22.62 -7.59 -6.08
CA VAL A 307 -21.47 -6.79 -6.52
C VAL A 307 -21.72 -6.16 -7.89
N GLU A 308 -21.14 -4.99 -8.10
CA GLU A 308 -21.16 -4.30 -9.39
C GLU A 308 -20.01 -4.80 -10.27
N GLY A 309 -20.35 -5.35 -11.43
CA GLY A 309 -19.37 -5.77 -12.43
C GLY A 309 -18.79 -4.59 -13.22
N LYS A 310 -17.83 -4.88 -14.12
CA LYS A 310 -17.19 -3.89 -15.02
C LYS A 310 -18.18 -3.10 -15.89
N SER A 311 -19.35 -3.67 -16.18
CA SER A 311 -20.43 -3.01 -16.94
C SER A 311 -21.29 -2.05 -16.11
N GLY A 312 -21.04 -1.93 -14.80
CA GLY A 312 -21.86 -1.16 -13.86
C GLY A 312 -23.17 -1.85 -13.44
N LEU A 313 -23.46 -3.04 -13.98
CA LEU A 313 -24.63 -3.81 -13.56
C LEU A 313 -24.30 -4.62 -12.30
N ALA A 314 -25.15 -4.46 -11.28
CA ALA A 314 -25.07 -5.25 -10.05
C ALA A 314 -25.62 -6.67 -10.28
N GLY A 315 -24.85 -7.69 -9.89
CA GLY A 315 -25.23 -9.10 -9.95
C GLY A 315 -24.95 -9.82 -8.64
N LEU A 316 -25.68 -10.91 -8.39
CA LEU A 316 -25.37 -11.83 -7.29
C LEU A 316 -24.30 -12.81 -7.76
N LYS A 317 -23.20 -12.90 -7.01
CA LYS A 317 -22.13 -13.89 -7.23
C LYS A 317 -21.87 -14.67 -5.95
N LYS A 318 -21.50 -15.94 -6.09
CA LYS A 318 -21.07 -16.79 -4.95
C LYS A 318 -19.73 -16.31 -4.40
N ARG A 319 -19.64 -16.14 -3.09
CA ARG A 319 -18.43 -15.60 -2.45
C ARG A 319 -17.21 -16.50 -2.69
N GLY A 320 -17.36 -17.82 -2.65
CA GLY A 320 -16.26 -18.76 -2.92
C GLY A 320 -15.69 -18.62 -4.34
N ALA A 321 -16.56 -18.50 -5.35
CA ALA A 321 -16.13 -18.27 -6.73
C ALA A 321 -15.43 -16.91 -6.90
N MET A 322 -15.93 -15.88 -6.22
CA MET A 322 -15.28 -14.57 -6.20
C MET A 322 -13.91 -14.62 -5.50
N ALA A 323 -13.76 -15.37 -4.41
CA ALA A 323 -12.49 -15.51 -3.72
C ALA A 323 -11.43 -16.13 -4.64
N ILE A 324 -11.79 -17.17 -5.40
CA ILE A 324 -10.90 -17.78 -6.41
C ILE A 324 -10.52 -16.75 -7.48
N GLU A 325 -11.50 -16.02 -8.04
CA GLU A 325 -11.27 -14.98 -9.06
C GLU A 325 -10.30 -13.89 -8.56
N VAL A 326 -10.47 -13.45 -7.31
CA VAL A 326 -9.61 -12.46 -6.64
C VAL A 326 -8.18 -12.97 -6.51
N LEU A 327 -8.00 -14.21 -6.06
CA LEU A 327 -6.67 -14.82 -5.90
C LEU A 327 -5.99 -15.06 -7.25
N ASP A 328 -6.72 -15.53 -8.27
CA ASP A 328 -6.18 -15.74 -9.61
C ASP A 328 -5.72 -14.42 -10.23
N THR A 329 -6.53 -13.37 -10.07
CA THR A 329 -6.22 -12.02 -10.54
C THR A 329 -4.94 -11.51 -9.87
N ALA A 330 -4.82 -11.69 -8.55
CA ALA A 330 -3.61 -11.32 -7.82
C ALA A 330 -2.38 -12.11 -8.30
N ALA A 331 -2.50 -13.42 -8.51
CA ALA A 331 -1.40 -14.26 -8.98
C ALA A 331 -0.92 -13.87 -10.38
N ALA A 332 -1.85 -13.50 -11.28
CA ALA A 332 -1.52 -13.06 -12.63
C ALA A 332 -0.83 -11.69 -12.64
N LEU A 333 -1.33 -10.73 -11.86
CA LEU A 333 -0.81 -9.36 -11.83
C LEU A 333 0.47 -9.22 -10.99
N LEU A 334 0.56 -9.98 -9.90
CA LEU A 334 1.56 -9.80 -8.84
C LEU A 334 2.22 -11.16 -8.50
N PRO A 335 2.93 -11.79 -9.46
CA PRO A 335 3.58 -13.07 -9.21
C PRO A 335 4.67 -12.94 -8.12
N PRO A 336 4.76 -13.86 -7.14
CA PRO A 336 5.68 -13.76 -6.00
C PRO A 336 7.16 -13.60 -6.35
N ASP A 337 7.61 -14.14 -7.49
CA ASP A 337 8.99 -13.98 -7.97
C ASP A 337 9.34 -12.55 -8.37
N ARG A 338 8.35 -11.75 -8.79
CA ARG A 338 8.52 -10.34 -9.16
C ARG A 338 8.12 -9.39 -8.03
N TYR A 339 7.09 -9.76 -7.26
CA TYR A 339 6.56 -9.01 -6.13
C TYR A 339 6.59 -9.90 -4.88
N PRO A 340 7.74 -9.96 -4.19
CA PRO A 340 7.91 -10.80 -3.01
C PRO A 340 6.82 -10.55 -1.96
N LEU A 341 6.33 -11.64 -1.37
CA LEU A 341 5.36 -11.63 -0.27
C LEU A 341 6.07 -12.04 1.01
N ASN A 342 5.61 -11.55 2.16
CA ASN A 342 6.03 -12.17 3.40
C ASN A 342 5.51 -13.62 3.48
N PRO A 343 6.17 -14.50 4.23
CA PRO A 343 5.79 -15.91 4.31
C PRO A 343 4.35 -16.12 4.81
N GLU A 344 3.87 -15.26 5.72
CA GLU A 344 2.52 -15.33 6.28
C GLU A 344 1.44 -15.14 5.21
N LEU A 345 1.60 -14.15 4.33
CA LEU A 345 0.66 -13.89 3.22
C LEU A 345 0.71 -15.02 2.18
N ALA A 346 1.90 -15.52 1.83
CA ALA A 346 2.03 -16.63 0.88
C ALA A 346 1.39 -17.93 1.43
N GLY A 347 1.58 -18.23 2.72
CA GLY A 347 0.91 -19.36 3.35
C GLY A 347 -0.61 -19.16 3.46
N THR A 348 -1.07 -17.93 3.71
CA THR A 348 -2.50 -17.59 3.70
C THR A 348 -3.13 -17.86 2.33
N VAL A 349 -2.50 -17.42 1.24
CA VAL A 349 -2.98 -17.69 -0.13
C VAL A 349 -3.07 -19.20 -0.38
N THR A 350 -2.06 -19.94 0.04
CA THR A 350 -2.04 -21.41 -0.09
C THR A 350 -3.22 -22.05 0.64
N ALA A 351 -3.45 -21.67 1.89
CA ALA A 351 -4.57 -22.16 2.69
C ALA A 351 -5.93 -21.80 2.09
N LEU A 352 -6.08 -20.59 1.53
CA LEU A 352 -7.32 -20.15 0.89
C LEU A 352 -7.64 -20.99 -0.36
N TYR A 353 -6.67 -21.18 -1.28
CA TYR A 353 -6.88 -22.05 -2.44
C TYR A 353 -7.24 -23.48 -2.03
N ALA A 354 -6.55 -24.04 -1.04
CA ALA A 354 -6.83 -25.36 -0.53
C ALA A 354 -8.25 -25.48 0.05
N ARG A 355 -8.67 -24.53 0.90
CA ARG A 355 -10.01 -24.46 1.50
C ARG A 355 -11.11 -24.33 0.45
N LEU A 356 -10.85 -23.63 -0.65
CA LEU A 356 -11.76 -23.45 -1.77
C LEU A 356 -11.75 -24.63 -2.76
N GLY A 357 -10.97 -25.69 -2.50
CA GLY A 357 -10.89 -26.89 -3.33
C GLY A 357 -9.90 -26.79 -4.51
N GLU A 358 -9.18 -25.69 -4.64
CA GLU A 358 -8.31 -25.35 -5.77
C GLU A 358 -6.82 -25.59 -5.46
N LYS A 359 -6.49 -26.73 -4.83
CA LYS A 359 -5.14 -27.05 -4.33
C LYS A 359 -4.01 -26.86 -5.36
N LYS A 360 -4.27 -27.12 -6.64
CA LYS A 360 -3.25 -26.98 -7.70
C LYS A 360 -2.81 -25.53 -7.89
N ARG A 361 -3.67 -24.56 -7.60
CA ARG A 361 -3.37 -23.13 -7.77
C ARG A 361 -2.45 -22.61 -6.65
N ALA A 362 -2.29 -23.36 -5.57
CA ALA A 362 -1.38 -23.02 -4.48
C ALA A 362 0.10 -23.33 -4.78
N TYR A 363 0.41 -24.19 -5.77
CA TYR A 363 1.78 -24.63 -6.01
C TYR A 363 2.80 -23.49 -6.22
N PRO A 364 2.53 -22.42 -6.99
CA PRO A 364 3.48 -21.32 -7.15
C PRO A 364 3.88 -20.64 -5.82
N TYR A 365 2.95 -20.56 -4.86
CA TYR A 365 3.21 -19.98 -3.54
C TYR A 365 3.99 -20.94 -2.64
N ILE A 366 3.77 -22.25 -2.77
CA ILE A 366 4.56 -23.27 -2.08
C ILE A 366 5.98 -23.28 -2.61
N GLU A 367 6.18 -23.29 -3.93
CA GLU A 367 7.50 -23.21 -4.57
C GLU A 367 8.26 -21.95 -4.15
N TYR A 368 7.55 -20.82 -4.03
CA TYR A 368 8.10 -19.58 -3.50
C TYR A 368 8.57 -19.73 -2.04
N LEU A 369 7.75 -20.30 -1.15
CA LEU A 369 8.13 -20.58 0.24
C LEU A 369 9.31 -21.58 0.33
N GLU A 370 9.32 -22.62 -0.50
CA GLU A 370 10.43 -23.59 -0.59
C GLU A 370 11.73 -22.90 -1.02
N LYS A 371 11.66 -21.96 -1.99
CA LYS A 371 12.81 -21.19 -2.46
C LYS A 371 13.36 -20.28 -1.36
N LEU A 372 12.49 -19.59 -0.62
CA LEU A 372 12.88 -18.80 0.54
C LEU A 372 13.55 -19.68 1.62
N ALA A 373 12.93 -20.81 1.95
CA ALA A 373 13.43 -21.72 3.00
C ALA A 373 14.81 -22.32 2.67
N LYS A 374 15.17 -22.44 1.38
CA LYS A 374 16.52 -22.88 0.97
C LYS A 374 17.61 -21.85 1.24
N THR A 375 17.27 -20.56 1.31
CA THR A 375 18.23 -19.46 1.47
C THR A 375 18.17 -18.80 2.84
N THR A 376 17.21 -19.19 3.68
CA THR A 376 16.97 -18.60 4.99
C THR A 376 17.31 -19.58 6.09
N ASP A 377 18.05 -19.13 7.09
CA ASP A 377 18.36 -19.93 8.26
C ASP A 377 17.14 -20.04 9.19
N LEU A 378 16.89 -21.24 9.69
CA LEU A 378 15.71 -21.54 10.49
C LEU A 378 15.65 -20.78 11.82
N HIS A 379 16.80 -20.46 12.43
CA HIS A 379 16.83 -19.65 13.65
C HIS A 379 16.57 -18.17 13.37
N THR A 380 16.83 -17.71 12.14
CA THR A 380 16.60 -16.31 11.75
C THR A 380 15.15 -16.02 11.42
N ASP A 381 14.46 -16.96 10.76
CA ASP A 381 13.04 -16.85 10.43
C ASP A 381 12.31 -18.18 10.62
N PRO A 382 12.01 -18.57 11.87
CA PRO A 382 11.27 -19.79 12.15
C PRO A 382 9.83 -19.77 11.61
N ARG A 383 9.28 -18.57 11.39
CA ARG A 383 7.90 -18.40 10.91
C ARG A 383 7.76 -18.88 9.48
N LEU A 384 8.74 -18.61 8.62
CA LEU A 384 8.78 -19.14 7.26
C LEU A 384 8.60 -20.67 7.21
N PHE A 385 9.33 -21.41 8.05
CA PHE A 385 9.24 -22.87 8.10
C PHE A 385 7.89 -23.35 8.63
N TYR A 386 7.33 -22.65 9.63
CA TYR A 386 5.98 -22.92 10.12
C TYR A 386 4.91 -22.71 9.03
N MET A 387 5.01 -21.60 8.28
CA MET A 387 4.11 -21.32 7.15
C MET A 387 4.27 -22.33 6.03
N LEU A 388 5.50 -22.77 5.71
CA LEU A 388 5.76 -23.82 4.71
C LEU A 388 5.16 -25.17 5.13
N ALA A 389 5.30 -25.56 6.41
CA ALA A 389 4.67 -26.77 6.92
C ALA A 389 3.14 -26.71 6.80
N GLY A 390 2.53 -25.58 7.19
CA GLY A 390 1.10 -25.34 7.04
C GLY A 390 0.65 -25.38 5.58
N ALA A 391 1.46 -24.83 4.68
CA ALA A 391 1.18 -24.83 3.25
C ALA A 391 1.18 -26.25 2.66
N TYR A 392 2.18 -27.08 3.00
CA TYR A 392 2.20 -28.51 2.63
C TYR A 392 0.98 -29.26 3.13
N ARG A 393 0.62 -29.08 4.39
CA ARG A 393 -0.56 -29.75 4.97
C ARG A 393 -1.83 -29.35 4.23
N SER A 394 -2.02 -28.07 3.93
CA SER A 394 -3.24 -27.58 3.25
C SER A 394 -3.50 -28.29 1.91
N ILE A 395 -2.44 -28.69 1.19
CA ILE A 395 -2.57 -29.42 -0.08
C ILE A 395 -2.49 -30.95 0.07
N GLY A 396 -2.38 -31.47 1.30
CA GLY A 396 -2.33 -32.91 1.61
C GLY A 396 -0.94 -33.54 1.56
N ARG A 397 0.14 -32.75 1.56
CA ARG A 397 1.53 -33.23 1.68
C ARG A 397 1.93 -33.44 3.14
N GLU A 398 1.20 -34.31 3.86
CA GLU A 398 1.34 -34.50 5.31
C GLU A 398 2.76 -34.90 5.75
N GLN A 399 3.41 -35.79 5.01
CA GLN A 399 4.78 -36.23 5.32
C GLN A 399 5.79 -35.08 5.21
N ASP A 400 5.57 -34.14 4.29
CA ASP A 400 6.45 -33.00 4.09
C ASP A 400 6.23 -31.96 5.18
N ALA A 401 4.96 -31.70 5.53
CA ALA A 401 4.58 -30.85 6.65
C ALA A 401 5.21 -31.37 7.95
N GLN A 402 5.06 -32.66 8.24
CA GLN A 402 5.58 -33.30 9.45
C GLN A 402 7.10 -33.19 9.54
N ARG A 403 7.83 -33.45 8.44
CA ARG A 403 9.29 -33.32 8.42
C ARG A 403 9.76 -31.91 8.74
N VAL A 404 9.09 -30.88 8.19
CA VAL A 404 9.47 -29.48 8.43
C VAL A 404 9.19 -29.08 9.87
N ILE A 405 8.00 -29.39 10.41
CA ILE A 405 7.64 -29.00 11.78
C ILE A 405 8.45 -29.75 12.85
N GLU A 406 8.80 -31.02 12.61
CA GLU A 406 9.69 -31.77 13.51
C GLU A 406 11.10 -31.21 13.52
N SER A 407 11.62 -30.80 12.36
CA SER A 407 12.91 -30.11 12.27
C SER A 407 12.86 -28.79 13.02
N LEU A 408 11.82 -27.98 12.82
CA LEU A 408 11.63 -26.69 13.48
C LEU A 408 11.58 -26.84 15.01
N SER A 409 10.75 -27.77 15.50
CA SER A 409 10.62 -28.06 16.92
C SER A 409 11.94 -28.53 17.56
N ARG A 410 12.71 -29.37 16.85
CA ARG A 410 13.98 -29.89 17.32
C ARG A 410 15.06 -28.81 17.41
N GLU A 411 15.22 -28.01 16.35
CA GLU A 411 16.26 -26.98 16.28
C GLU A 411 15.99 -25.83 17.29
N LEU A 412 14.73 -25.44 17.46
CA LEU A 412 14.35 -24.40 18.44
C LEU A 412 14.24 -24.93 19.87
N LYS A 413 14.25 -26.26 20.07
CA LYS A 413 13.98 -26.94 21.35
C LYS A 413 12.61 -26.59 21.93
N GLU A 414 11.61 -26.41 21.05
CA GLU A 414 10.24 -26.07 21.40
C GLU A 414 9.28 -27.22 21.02
N PRO A 415 9.07 -28.21 21.90
CA PRO A 415 8.18 -29.35 21.62
C PRO A 415 6.71 -28.95 21.48
N ARG A 416 6.30 -27.81 22.06
CA ARG A 416 4.92 -27.29 21.96
C ARG A 416 4.51 -26.95 20.53
N LEU A 417 5.46 -26.62 19.65
CA LEU A 417 5.17 -26.32 18.25
C LEU A 417 4.50 -27.49 17.52
N LEU A 418 4.88 -28.73 17.85
CA LEU A 418 4.24 -29.92 17.29
C LEU A 418 2.79 -30.05 17.75
N GLU A 419 2.54 -29.85 19.04
CA GLU A 419 1.19 -29.90 19.61
C GLU A 419 0.29 -28.80 19.04
N GLU A 420 0.81 -27.58 18.91
CA GLU A 420 0.08 -26.44 18.33
C GLU A 420 -0.21 -26.66 16.86
N PHE A 421 0.77 -27.17 16.10
CA PHE A 421 0.58 -27.50 14.70
C PHE A 421 -0.49 -28.57 14.53
N GLU A 422 -0.47 -29.65 15.32
CA GLU A 422 -1.48 -30.71 15.28
C GLU A 422 -2.89 -30.20 15.64
N LYS A 423 -3.01 -29.25 16.58
CA LYS A 423 -4.30 -28.65 16.95
C LYS A 423 -4.94 -27.81 15.84
N MET A 424 -4.15 -27.29 14.90
CA MET A 424 -4.67 -26.60 13.71
C MET A 424 -5.32 -27.55 12.67
N LYS A 425 -5.61 -28.81 13.02
CA LYS A 425 -6.38 -29.77 12.19
C LYS A 425 -7.88 -29.47 12.13
N GLU A 426 -8.40 -28.72 13.12
CA GLU A 426 -9.79 -28.27 13.23
C GLU A 426 -9.98 -26.85 12.68
#